data_AF-A0A8T0BA48-F1
#
_entry.id   AF-A0A8T0BA48-F1
#
_cell.length_a   1.000
_cell.length_b   1.000
_cell.length_c   1.000
_cell.angle_alpha   90.00
_cell.angle_beta   90.00
_cell.angle_gamma   90.00
#
_symmetry.space_group_name_H-M   'P 1'
#
loop_
_entity.id
_entity.type
_entity.pdbx_description
1 polymer ?
#
loop_
_entity_poly.entity_id
_entity_poly.type
_entity_poly.pdbx_seq_one_letter_code
_entity_poly.pdbx_strand_id
1 'polypeptide(L)'
;MIIKVALVFFFGTALHCLLWRTSTCISVKKGQNVTLSCPLKIKENIGAVTWYKQNSGEGVNLLLNYNLTVPPHVRYAAGVNKHRYVVLHRNRNRVRPRLRILNVEEIDTATYYCGYSEKPQEQKDISGKPE
;
A
#
# COMPACT_ATOMS: atom_id res chain seq x y z
N MET A 1 31.59 21.67 -13.24
CA MET A 1 31.83 22.10 -11.83
C MET A 1 31.06 23.39 -11.62
N ILE A 2 29.93 23.35 -10.92
CA ILE A 2 29.08 24.53 -10.68
C ILE A 2 29.12 24.80 -9.18
N ILE A 3 29.67 25.95 -8.80
CA ILE A 3 29.71 26.43 -7.42
C ILE A 3 28.34 27.07 -7.13
N LYS A 4 27.60 26.52 -6.16
CA LYS A 4 26.39 27.17 -5.64
C LYS A 4 26.73 27.86 -4.33
N VAL A 5 26.74 29.19 -4.35
CA VAL A 5 26.83 30.04 -3.16
C VAL A 5 25.46 30.12 -2.53
N ALA A 6 25.32 29.66 -1.29
CA ALA A 6 24.09 29.83 -0.51
C ALA A 6 24.29 30.99 0.48
N LEU A 7 23.60 32.10 0.24
CA LEU A 7 23.41 33.16 1.23
C LEU A 7 22.37 32.68 2.25
N VAL A 8 22.80 32.49 3.49
CA VAL A 8 21.92 32.12 4.61
C VAL A 8 21.39 33.41 5.24
N PHE A 9 20.08 33.64 5.11
CA PHE A 9 19.36 34.66 5.90
C PHE A 9 18.72 33.98 7.11
N PHE A 10 19.28 34.21 8.30
CA PHE A 10 18.66 33.88 9.58
C PHE A 10 17.70 34.99 9.99
N PHE A 11 16.41 34.81 9.71
CA PHE A 11 15.34 35.59 10.36
C PHE A 11 14.18 34.66 10.74
N GLY A 12 13.93 34.57 12.04
CA GLY A 12 12.60 34.46 12.66
C GLY A 12 11.66 33.33 12.22
N THR A 13 11.47 32.37 13.13
CA THR A 13 10.43 31.31 13.12
C THR A 13 10.48 30.35 11.93
N ALA A 14 11.07 29.18 12.18
CA ALA A 14 10.98 28.01 11.30
C ALA A 14 9.54 27.47 11.27
N LEU A 15 8.67 28.16 10.54
CA LEU A 15 7.43 27.60 10.03
C LEU A 15 7.62 27.42 8.52
N HIS A 16 8.14 26.25 8.13
CA HIS A 16 7.79 25.52 6.91
C HIS A 16 8.68 24.28 6.74
N CYS A 17 8.24 23.17 7.34
CA CYS A 17 8.24 21.88 6.64
C CYS A 17 7.30 20.90 7.36
N LEU A 18 6.02 21.27 7.50
CA LEU A 18 4.97 20.33 7.88
C LEU A 18 4.35 19.71 6.62
N LEU A 19 5.17 19.08 5.79
CA LEU A 19 4.69 17.90 5.09
C LEU A 19 4.90 16.74 6.05
N TRP A 20 3.95 16.54 6.97
CA TRP A 20 3.74 15.21 7.57
C TRP A 20 3.68 14.26 6.37
N ARG A 21 4.70 13.45 6.18
CA ARG A 21 4.59 12.23 5.36
C ARG A 21 4.39 11.13 6.39
N THR A 22 3.22 10.48 6.40
CA THR A 22 2.98 9.30 7.25
C THR A 22 3.67 8.09 6.63
N SER A 23 4.98 8.20 6.43
CA SER A 23 5.81 7.07 6.10
C SER A 23 6.18 6.41 7.41
N THR A 24 5.50 5.32 7.75
CA THR A 24 5.93 4.50 8.89
C THR A 24 7.22 3.79 8.51
N CYS A 25 8.35 4.24 9.06
CA CYS A 25 9.62 3.52 8.95
C CYS A 25 9.59 2.32 9.89
N ILE A 26 9.84 1.13 9.35
CA ILE A 26 9.88 -0.11 10.12
C ILE A 26 11.27 -0.72 9.90
N SER A 27 11.98 -0.99 11.00
CA SER A 27 13.23 -1.76 10.98
C SER A 27 12.96 -3.14 11.58
N VAL A 28 13.42 -4.18 10.90
CA VAL A 28 13.20 -5.58 11.26
C VAL A 28 14.48 -6.36 11.01
N LYS A 29 14.80 -7.32 11.89
CA LYS A 29 15.99 -8.16 11.69
C LYS A 29 15.74 -9.18 10.59
N LYS A 30 16.78 -9.52 9.83
CA LYS A 30 16.75 -10.60 8.83
C LYS A 30 16.18 -11.88 9.46
N GLY A 31 15.33 -12.59 8.70
CA GLY A 31 14.66 -13.82 9.11
C GLY A 31 13.41 -13.63 9.97
N GLN A 32 13.14 -12.42 10.48
CA GLN A 32 11.88 -12.14 11.18
C GLN A 32 10.74 -11.87 10.21
N ASN A 33 9.50 -11.97 10.70
CA ASN A 33 8.31 -11.57 9.95
C ASN A 33 7.95 -10.13 10.26
N VAL A 34 7.44 -9.39 9.26
CA VAL A 34 6.94 -8.03 9.45
C VAL A 34 5.53 -7.90 8.90
N THR A 35 4.69 -7.10 9.57
CA THR A 35 3.34 -6.77 9.08
C THR A 35 3.26 -5.30 8.74
N LEU A 36 3.04 -5.01 7.46
CA LEU A 36 2.78 -3.68 6.94
C LEU A 36 1.29 -3.37 7.11
N SER A 37 0.98 -2.19 7.65
CA SER A 37 -0.39 -1.72 7.77
C SER A 37 -0.63 -0.58 6.80
N CYS A 38 -1.62 -0.74 5.94
CA CYS A 38 -2.07 0.33 5.05
C CYS A 38 -2.82 1.40 5.87
N PRO A 39 -2.51 2.70 5.71
CA PRO A 39 -3.19 3.77 6.43
C PRO A 39 -4.63 3.99 5.95
N LEU A 40 -4.97 3.53 4.73
CA LEU A 40 -6.31 3.64 4.16
C LEU A 40 -7.34 2.93 5.04
N LYS A 41 -8.45 3.62 5.31
CA LYS A 41 -9.63 3.07 5.98
C LYS A 41 -10.68 2.83 4.91
N ILE A 42 -10.91 1.57 4.57
CA ILE A 42 -11.90 1.21 3.56
C ILE A 42 -13.22 0.96 4.30
N LYS A 43 -14.25 1.75 3.94
CA LYS A 43 -15.59 1.70 4.55
C LYS A 43 -16.43 0.55 4.00
N GLU A 44 -16.22 0.21 2.73
CA GLU A 44 -16.96 -0.82 2.02
C GLU A 44 -16.12 -2.07 1.82
N ASN A 45 -16.76 -3.24 1.82
CA ASN A 45 -16.08 -4.49 1.52
C ASN A 45 -16.10 -4.83 0.02
N ILE A 46 -16.45 -3.85 -0.83
CA ILE A 46 -16.63 -4.02 -2.28
C ILE A 46 -15.50 -3.28 -2.99
N GLY A 47 -14.49 -4.01 -3.45
CA GLY A 47 -13.36 -3.41 -4.14
C GLY A 47 -12.16 -4.34 -4.23
N ALA A 48 -11.05 -3.78 -4.69
CA ALA A 48 -9.75 -4.42 -4.72
C ALA A 48 -8.71 -3.56 -4.01
N VAL A 49 -7.77 -4.24 -3.34
CA VAL A 49 -6.58 -3.63 -2.76
C VAL A 49 -5.38 -4.05 -3.58
N THR A 50 -4.54 -3.08 -3.89
CA THR A 50 -3.29 -3.31 -4.61
C THR A 50 -2.11 -2.87 -3.75
N TRP A 51 -1.09 -3.71 -3.68
CA TRP A 51 0.18 -3.41 -3.03
C TRP A 51 1.26 -3.23 -4.08
N TYR A 52 2.13 -2.25 -3.84
CA TYR A 52 3.28 -1.93 -4.67
C TYR A 52 4.54 -1.90 -3.82
N LYS A 53 5.66 -2.17 -4.46
CA LYS A 53 7.00 -2.12 -3.87
C LYS A 53 7.89 -1.22 -4.73
N GLN A 54 8.64 -0.35 -4.08
CA GLN A 54 9.64 0.50 -4.71
C GLN A 54 10.98 0.31 -4.01
N ASN A 55 11.92 -0.32 -4.72
CA ASN A 55 13.31 -0.41 -4.27
C ASN A 55 14.00 0.95 -4.45
N SER A 56 15.10 1.16 -3.72
CA SER A 56 15.89 2.38 -3.86
C SER A 56 16.44 2.50 -5.29
N GLY A 57 16.25 3.65 -5.92
CA GLY A 57 16.70 3.91 -7.30
C GLY A 57 15.80 3.31 -8.40
N GLU A 58 14.74 2.60 -8.05
CA GLU A 58 13.81 1.97 -9.01
C GLU A 58 12.43 2.67 -9.05
N GLY A 59 11.69 2.37 -10.11
CA GLY A 59 10.27 2.70 -10.23
C GLY A 59 9.38 1.93 -9.26
N VAL A 60 8.13 2.37 -9.11
CA VAL A 60 7.12 1.67 -8.33
C VAL A 60 6.64 0.45 -9.12
N ASN A 61 6.78 -0.74 -8.55
CA ASN A 61 6.38 -2.00 -9.18
C ASN A 61 5.18 -2.63 -8.48
N LEU A 62 4.29 -3.27 -9.25
CA LEU A 62 3.19 -4.07 -8.71
C LEU A 62 3.74 -5.24 -7.90
N LEU A 63 3.24 -5.42 -6.68
CA LEU A 63 3.56 -6.58 -5.85
C LEU A 63 2.46 -7.63 -5.91
N LEU A 64 1.24 -7.23 -5.58
CA LEU A 64 0.04 -8.07 -5.62
C LEU A 64 -1.24 -7.23 -5.63
N ASN A 65 -2.34 -7.83 -6.08
CA ASN A 65 -3.68 -7.31 -5.87
C ASN A 65 -4.59 -8.40 -5.28
N TYR A 66 -5.65 -7.99 -4.58
CA TYR A 66 -6.68 -8.91 -4.14
C TYR A 66 -8.03 -8.21 -3.98
N ASN A 67 -9.09 -8.98 -4.22
CA ASN A 67 -10.46 -8.52 -3.95
C ASN A 67 -10.75 -8.58 -2.45
N LEU A 68 -11.56 -7.65 -1.94
CA LEU A 68 -12.04 -7.65 -0.55
C LEU A 68 -13.12 -8.71 -0.26
N THR A 69 -13.31 -9.68 -1.15
CA THR A 69 -14.20 -10.84 -0.97
C THR A 69 -13.66 -11.78 0.11
N VAL A 70 -14.52 -12.63 0.66
CA VAL A 70 -14.15 -13.67 1.62
C VAL A 70 -14.44 -15.03 0.99
N PRO A 71 -13.43 -15.90 0.75
CA PRO A 71 -11.99 -15.63 0.89
C PRO A 71 -11.45 -14.65 -0.18
N PRO A 72 -10.32 -13.97 0.10
CA PRO A 72 -9.71 -13.07 -0.89
C PRO A 72 -9.03 -13.88 -1.99
N HIS A 73 -9.34 -13.54 -3.24
CA HIS A 73 -8.59 -14.05 -4.38
C HIS A 73 -7.38 -13.14 -4.63
N VAL A 74 -6.17 -13.66 -4.42
CA VAL A 74 -4.91 -12.90 -4.51
C VAL A 74 -4.19 -13.19 -5.83
N ARG A 75 -3.78 -12.13 -6.54
CA ARG A 75 -2.97 -12.19 -7.75
C ARG A 75 -1.63 -11.52 -7.49
N TYR A 76 -0.53 -12.25 -7.69
CA TYR A 76 0.83 -11.74 -7.53
C TYR A 76 1.37 -11.28 -8.88
N ALA A 77 2.24 -10.26 -8.87
CA ALA A 77 2.99 -9.87 -10.06
C ALA A 77 3.98 -10.97 -10.48
N ALA A 78 4.40 -10.94 -11.75
CA ALA A 78 5.42 -11.85 -12.25
C ALA A 78 6.73 -11.73 -11.44
N GLY A 79 7.38 -12.86 -11.16
CA GLY A 79 8.63 -12.90 -10.39
C GLY A 79 8.48 -12.72 -8.87
N VAL A 80 7.27 -12.46 -8.36
CA VAL A 80 7.03 -12.34 -6.91
C VAL A 80 6.90 -13.73 -6.27
N ASN A 81 7.69 -14.00 -5.22
CA ASN A 81 7.55 -15.22 -4.43
C ASN A 81 6.27 -15.18 -3.56
N LYS A 82 5.19 -15.77 -4.07
CA LYS A 82 3.86 -15.83 -3.42
C LYS A 82 3.88 -16.40 -2.00
N HIS A 83 4.85 -17.24 -1.65
CA HIS A 83 4.92 -17.88 -0.33
C HIS A 83 5.40 -16.92 0.77
N ARG A 84 6.06 -15.81 0.41
CA ARG A 84 6.57 -14.84 1.40
C ARG A 84 5.59 -13.71 1.72
N TYR A 85 4.61 -13.45 0.86
CA TYR A 85 3.70 -12.31 0.99
C TYR A 85 2.27 -12.79 1.31
N VAL A 86 1.83 -12.57 2.55
CA VAL A 86 0.55 -13.05 3.07
C VAL A 86 -0.39 -11.88 3.36
N VAL A 87 -1.53 -11.84 2.67
CA VAL A 87 -2.58 -10.86 2.94
C VAL A 87 -3.31 -11.25 4.23
N LEU A 88 -3.35 -10.35 5.22
CA LEU A 88 -4.05 -10.58 6.48
C LEU A 88 -5.46 -9.96 6.41
N HIS A 89 -6.48 -10.82 6.36
CA HIS A 89 -7.88 -10.40 6.42
C HIS A 89 -8.27 -9.89 7.82
N ARG A 90 -9.31 -9.04 7.91
CA ARG A 90 -9.92 -8.66 9.19
C ARG A 90 -11.45 -8.65 9.07
N ASN A 91 -12.09 -9.13 10.14
CA ASN A 91 -13.45 -9.65 10.17
C ASN A 91 -14.57 -8.62 10.52
N ARG A 92 -14.37 -7.30 10.36
CA ARG A 92 -15.38 -6.29 10.78
C ARG A 92 -15.35 -5.02 9.93
N ASN A 93 -16.50 -4.33 9.93
CA ASN A 93 -17.00 -3.09 9.28
C ASN A 93 -16.02 -1.99 8.79
N ARG A 94 -14.72 -2.04 9.08
CA ARG A 94 -13.71 -1.19 8.48
C ARG A 94 -12.47 -2.00 8.17
N VAL A 95 -12.15 -2.12 6.88
CA VAL A 95 -10.96 -2.86 6.45
C VAL A 95 -9.78 -1.91 6.47
N ARG A 96 -8.78 -2.26 7.28
CA ARG A 96 -7.42 -1.75 7.14
C ARG A 96 -6.58 -2.86 6.50
N PRO A 97 -6.20 -2.71 5.22
CA PRO A 97 -5.37 -3.70 4.55
C PRO A 97 -4.06 -3.94 5.29
N ARG A 98 -3.69 -5.20 5.45
CA ARG A 98 -2.44 -5.59 6.10
C ARG A 98 -1.75 -6.65 5.24
N LEU A 99 -0.45 -6.46 5.05
CA LEU A 99 0.41 -7.38 4.31
C LEU A 99 1.50 -7.88 5.23
N ARG A 100 1.59 -9.19 5.43
CA ARG A 100 2.67 -9.82 6.18
C ARG A 100 3.73 -10.34 5.23
N ILE A 101 4.98 -9.95 5.46
CA ILE A 101 6.16 -10.47 4.76
C ILE A 101 6.83 -11.48 5.69
N LEU A 102 7.06 -12.69 5.19
CA LEU A 102 7.68 -13.79 5.92
C LEU A 102 9.17 -13.86 5.64
N ASN A 103 9.95 -14.21 6.66
CA ASN A 103 11.41 -14.41 6.59
C ASN A 103 12.07 -13.26 5.82
N VAL A 104 12.02 -12.06 6.41
CA VAL A 104 12.50 -10.83 5.77
C VAL A 104 13.97 -10.94 5.40
N GLU A 105 14.29 -10.48 4.20
CA GLU A 105 15.64 -10.42 3.65
C GLU A 105 16.02 -8.96 3.29
N GLU A 106 17.29 -8.73 3.00
CA GLU A 106 17.77 -7.39 2.62
C GLU A 106 17.07 -6.85 1.37
N ILE A 107 16.72 -7.73 0.42
CA ILE A 107 15.95 -7.40 -0.78
C ILE A 107 14.54 -6.87 -0.46
N ASP A 108 14.01 -7.11 0.74
CA ASP A 108 12.70 -6.56 1.16
C ASP A 108 12.78 -5.09 1.61
N THR A 109 13.99 -4.53 1.73
CA THR A 109 14.21 -3.11 2.06
C THR A 109 13.73 -2.23 0.92
N ALA A 110 12.53 -1.68 1.08
CA ALA A 110 11.83 -0.93 0.06
C ALA A 110 10.76 -0.01 0.68
N THR A 111 10.28 0.93 -0.12
CA THR A 111 9.04 1.65 0.20
C THR A 111 7.86 0.84 -0.32
N TYR A 112 6.89 0.55 0.54
CA TYR A 112 5.67 -0.17 0.16
C TYR A 112 4.49 0.79 0.10
N TYR A 113 3.71 0.69 -0.98
CA TYR A 113 2.50 1.48 -1.18
C TYR A 113 1.28 0.58 -1.23
N CYS A 114 0.14 1.09 -0.77
CA CYS A 114 -1.14 0.43 -0.92
C CYS A 114 -2.12 1.37 -1.63
N GLY A 115 -2.93 0.81 -2.52
CA GLY A 115 -4.03 1.49 -3.20
C GLY A 115 -5.33 0.72 -3.05
N TYR A 116 -6.45 1.42 -3.19
CA TYR A 116 -7.79 0.85 -3.18
C TYR A 116 -8.53 1.32 -4.43
N SER A 117 -9.28 0.41 -5.06
CA SER A 117 -10.17 0.69 -6.16
C SER A 117 -11.54 0.09 -5.87
N GLU A 118 -12.57 0.90 -5.95
CA GLU A 118 -13.97 0.44 -5.91
C GLU A 118 -14.25 -0.38 -7.18
N LYS A 119 -15.05 -1.45 -7.05
CA LYS A 119 -15.59 -2.10 -8.24
C LYS A 119 -16.79 -1.27 -8.70
N PRO A 120 -16.91 -0.94 -9.99
CA PRO A 120 -18.14 -0.36 -10.52
C PRO A 120 -19.31 -1.26 -10.14
N GLN A 121 -20.37 -0.68 -9.56
CA GLN A 121 -21.62 -1.41 -9.43
C GLN A 121 -22.21 -1.56 -10.83
N GLU A 122 -22.48 -2.79 -11.24
CA GLU A 122 -23.26 -3.05 -12.43
C GLU A 122 -24.68 -2.54 -12.14
N GLN A 123 -25.03 -1.41 -12.78
CA GLN A 123 -26.37 -0.82 -12.71
C GLN A 123 -27.35 -1.88 -13.19
N LYS A 124 -28.14 -2.46 -12.27
CA LYS A 124 -29.35 -3.21 -12.65
C LYS A 124 -30.31 -2.20 -13.23
N ASP A 125 -30.32 -2.08 -14.55
CA ASP A 125 -31.38 -1.42 -15.29
C ASP A 125 -32.65 -2.26 -15.08
N ILE A 126 -33.50 -1.87 -14.13
CA ILE A 126 -34.86 -2.40 -14.01
C ILE A 126 -35.69 -1.66 -15.04
N SER A 127 -35.49 -2.02 -16.31
CA SER A 127 -36.46 -1.80 -17.37
C SER A 127 -37.21 -3.13 -17.55
N GLY A 128 -38.51 -3.11 -17.25
CA GLY A 128 -39.39 -4.26 -17.47
C GLY A 128 -40.56 -4.35 -16.51
N LYS A 129 -41.53 -3.43 -16.64
CA LYS A 129 -42.89 -3.64 -16.17
C LYS A 129 -43.64 -4.43 -17.25
N PRO A 130 -44.22 -5.61 -17.00
CA PRO A 130 -45.28 -6.14 -17.85
C PRO A 130 -46.64 -5.61 -17.39
N GLU A 131 -47.53 -5.41 -18.36
CA GLU A 131 -48.95 -5.09 -18.22
C GLU A 131 -49.71 -6.04 -17.28
#